data_AF-A0A9P1H8J0-F1
#
_entry.id   AF-A0A9P1H8J0-F1
#
_cell.length_a   1.000
_cell.length_b   1.000
_cell.length_c   1.000
_cell.angle_alpha   90.00
_cell.angle_beta   90.00
_cell.angle_gamma   90.00
#
_symmetry.space_group_name_H-M   'P 1'
#
loop_
_entity.id
_entity.type
_entity.pdbx_description
1 polymer ?
#
loop_
_entity_poly.entity_id
_entity_poly.type
_entity_poly.pdbx_seq_one_letter_code
_entity_poly.pdbx_strand_id
1 'polypeptide(L)'
;METYQENPMLDLSSENMRCGRNRAVSGVGSDVATVVAGDTVGFKSSGRIGLDIYHPGPGLAYLSKAPTGMGVRDYDGSGDWFKIAEIGLNVTYSALPGNEGKISWDLRGRYEFMIRIPERTPPGEYLLRVEHIFPSSQWNETQFYVNCAQINVVGPGGGRQTP
;
A
#
# COMPACT_ATOMS: atom_id res chain seq x y z
N MET A 1 -10.86 -13.60 21.12
CA MET A 1 -10.71 -13.76 19.66
C MET A 1 -11.22 -12.48 19.02
N GLU A 2 -10.32 -11.59 18.61
CA GLU A 2 -10.73 -10.47 17.75
C GLU A 2 -11.17 -11.06 16.42
N THR A 3 -12.44 -10.90 16.08
CA THR A 3 -12.95 -11.24 14.76
C THR A 3 -12.21 -10.39 13.74
N TYR A 4 -11.57 -11.02 12.75
CA TYR A 4 -10.98 -10.35 11.59
C TYR A 4 -12.06 -9.55 10.86
N GLN A 5 -12.24 -8.30 11.27
CA GLN A 5 -13.20 -7.39 10.69
C GLN A 5 -12.44 -6.54 9.67
N GLU A 6 -12.85 -6.65 8.41
CA GLU A 6 -12.41 -5.81 7.28
C GLU A 6 -12.96 -4.37 7.41
N ASN A 7 -13.11 -3.87 8.63
CA ASN A 7 -13.59 -2.52 8.87
C ASN A 7 -12.55 -1.54 8.29
N PRO A 8 -12.96 -0.42 7.70
CA PRO A 8 -12.04 0.63 7.33
C PRO A 8 -11.49 1.34 8.57
N MET A 9 -10.33 1.97 8.44
CA MET A 9 -9.88 3.00 9.36
C MET A 9 -10.43 4.34 8.90
N LEU A 10 -10.80 5.21 9.84
CA LEU A 10 -11.40 6.53 9.57
C LEU A 10 -10.54 7.67 10.13
N ASP A 11 -9.92 7.44 11.29
CA ASP A 11 -9.11 8.41 11.99
C ASP A 11 -7.66 8.43 11.48
N LEU A 12 -7.32 9.48 10.73
CA LEU A 12 -5.98 9.74 10.20
C LEU A 12 -4.92 9.92 11.30
N SER A 13 -5.32 10.31 12.51
CA SER A 13 -4.38 10.54 13.62
C SER A 13 -4.00 9.26 14.38
N SER A 14 -4.72 8.15 14.13
CA SER A 14 -4.44 6.87 14.75
C SER A 14 -3.12 6.28 14.25
N GLU A 15 -2.27 5.78 15.15
CA GLU A 15 -1.04 5.07 14.79
C GLU A 15 -1.31 3.84 13.91
N ASN A 16 -2.50 3.25 14.01
CA ASN A 16 -2.94 2.14 13.15
C ASN A 16 -2.92 2.51 11.66
N MET A 17 -2.99 3.80 11.30
CA MET A 17 -2.92 4.27 9.91
C MET A 17 -1.58 3.98 9.22
N ARG A 18 -0.53 3.68 10.01
CA ARG A 18 0.79 3.35 9.49
C ARG A 18 0.81 1.99 8.80
N CYS A 19 0.42 0.93 9.52
CA CYS A 19 0.53 -0.46 9.04
C CYS A 19 -0.71 -1.33 9.27
N GLY A 20 -1.84 -0.74 9.66
CA GLY A 20 -3.07 -1.44 9.97
C GLY A 20 -3.25 -1.70 11.48
N ARG A 21 -4.44 -2.19 11.85
CA ARG A 21 -4.85 -2.41 13.25
C ARG A 21 -3.88 -3.31 14.00
N ASN A 22 -3.45 -2.87 15.19
CA ASN A 22 -2.56 -3.64 16.07
C ASN A 22 -1.21 -4.01 15.42
N ARG A 23 -0.84 -3.37 14.29
CA ARG A 23 0.41 -3.62 13.55
C ARG A 23 1.37 -2.42 13.55
N ALA A 24 1.00 -1.34 14.24
CA ALA A 24 1.84 -0.15 14.38
C ALA A 24 2.93 -0.28 15.46
N VAL A 25 3.02 -1.42 16.17
CA VAL A 25 3.91 -1.59 17.34
C VAL A 25 5.12 -2.48 17.04
N SER A 26 4.96 -3.57 16.28
CA SER A 26 6.07 -4.38 15.73
C SER A 26 5.57 -5.40 14.70
N GLY A 27 6.47 -5.89 13.85
CA GLY A 27 6.21 -6.94 12.87
C GLY A 27 6.57 -8.36 13.36
N VAL A 28 6.81 -8.52 14.67
CA VAL A 28 7.17 -9.80 15.30
C VAL A 28 6.18 -10.89 14.92
N GLY A 29 6.70 -12.04 14.46
CA GLY A 29 5.91 -13.17 13.99
C GLY A 29 5.55 -13.15 12.50
N SER A 30 5.88 -12.07 11.77
CA SER A 30 5.79 -12.04 10.31
C SER A 30 7.14 -12.37 9.67
N ASP A 31 7.10 -13.03 8.51
CA ASP A 31 8.28 -13.28 7.69
C ASP A 31 8.74 -12.03 6.94
N VAL A 32 10.00 -12.02 6.54
CA VAL A 32 10.61 -10.96 5.72
C VAL A 32 10.84 -11.53 4.33
N ALA A 33 10.12 -11.00 3.33
CA ALA A 33 10.25 -11.45 1.95
C ALA A 33 11.46 -10.80 1.28
N THR A 34 12.34 -11.58 0.66
CA THR A 34 13.45 -11.03 -0.13
C THR A 34 12.95 -10.64 -1.52
N VAL A 35 13.23 -9.41 -1.96
CA VAL A 35 12.82 -8.86 -3.25
C VAL A 35 14.01 -8.18 -3.92
N VAL A 36 14.12 -8.26 -5.25
CA VAL A 36 15.16 -7.53 -5.98
C VAL A 36 14.64 -6.14 -6.34
N ALA A 37 15.46 -5.10 -6.22
CA ALA A 37 15.09 -3.79 -6.73
C ALA A 37 14.74 -3.87 -8.23
N GLY A 38 13.58 -3.32 -8.63
CA GLY A 38 13.04 -3.45 -9.97
C GLY A 38 11.94 -4.50 -10.13
N ASP A 39 11.82 -5.44 -9.18
CA ASP A 39 10.77 -6.47 -9.17
C ASP A 39 9.37 -5.87 -9.04
N THR A 40 8.38 -6.59 -9.57
CA THR A 40 6.97 -6.33 -9.28
C THR A 40 6.48 -7.31 -8.21
N VAL A 41 5.92 -6.76 -7.13
CA VAL A 41 5.32 -7.50 -6.03
C VAL A 41 3.83 -7.20 -5.96
N GLY A 42 3.05 -8.05 -5.29
CA GLY A 42 1.59 -7.91 -5.21
C GLY A 42 1.06 -8.03 -3.80
N PHE A 43 0.09 -7.19 -3.45
CA PHE A 43 -0.78 -7.40 -2.29
C PHE A 43 -2.12 -7.93 -2.77
N LYS A 44 -2.55 -9.06 -2.19
CA LYS A 44 -3.87 -9.62 -2.48
C LYS A 44 -4.85 -9.21 -1.40
N SER A 45 -6.04 -8.78 -1.81
CA SER A 45 -7.14 -8.57 -0.87
C SER A 45 -7.48 -9.89 -0.18
N SER A 46 -7.74 -9.85 1.13
CA SER A 46 -8.16 -11.01 1.92
C SER A 46 -9.60 -11.45 1.63
N GLY A 47 -10.32 -10.68 0.81
CA GLY A 47 -11.77 -10.79 0.62
C GLY A 47 -12.25 -12.22 0.55
N ARG A 48 -13.33 -12.53 1.27
CA ARG A 48 -13.96 -13.86 1.29
C ARG A 48 -14.18 -14.33 -0.14
N ILE A 49 -13.41 -15.32 -0.61
CA ILE A 49 -13.54 -16.03 -1.90
C ILE A 49 -14.15 -15.15 -3.00
N GLY A 50 -13.34 -14.34 -3.69
CA GLY A 50 -13.78 -13.56 -4.86
C GLY A 50 -14.40 -12.20 -4.54
N LEU A 51 -14.03 -11.58 -3.43
CA LEU A 51 -14.35 -10.18 -3.15
C LEU A 51 -13.16 -9.27 -3.49
N ASP A 52 -13.25 -8.68 -4.67
CA ASP A 52 -12.39 -7.66 -5.23
C ASP A 52 -12.37 -6.37 -4.40
N ILE A 53 -11.39 -5.50 -4.67
CA ILE A 53 -11.41 -4.10 -4.26
C ILE A 53 -12.66 -3.46 -4.84
N TYR A 54 -13.72 -3.38 -4.03
CA TYR A 54 -15.05 -3.00 -4.52
C TYR A 54 -15.36 -1.52 -4.34
N HIS A 55 -14.67 -0.84 -3.43
CA HIS A 55 -14.86 0.58 -3.23
C HIS A 55 -14.15 1.39 -4.33
N PRO A 56 -14.76 2.49 -4.80
CA PRO A 56 -14.10 3.38 -5.74
C PRO A 56 -13.04 4.20 -5.01
N GLY A 57 -11.82 4.25 -5.53
CA GLY A 57 -10.79 5.18 -5.07
C GLY A 57 -9.37 4.76 -5.43
N PRO A 58 -8.38 5.57 -5.03
CA PRO A 58 -6.99 5.33 -5.38
C PRO A 58 -6.36 4.26 -4.50
N GLY A 59 -5.35 3.59 -5.04
CA GLY A 59 -4.39 2.80 -4.27
C GLY A 59 -3.02 3.46 -4.29
N LEU A 60 -2.35 3.46 -3.15
CA LEU A 60 -1.02 4.05 -2.97
C LEU A 60 -0.10 3.03 -2.31
N ALA A 61 1.18 3.07 -2.68
CA ALA A 61 2.21 2.24 -2.07
C ALA A 61 3.42 3.06 -1.64
N TYR A 62 3.99 2.70 -0.50
CA TYR A 62 5.09 3.41 0.14
C TYR A 62 6.13 2.46 0.68
N LEU A 63 7.36 2.93 0.77
CA LEU A 63 8.45 2.24 1.46
C LEU A 63 8.95 3.08 2.62
N SER A 64 9.34 2.42 3.70
CA SER A 64 10.08 3.01 4.81
C SER A 64 11.22 2.09 5.22
N LYS A 65 12.45 2.62 5.24
CA LYS A 65 13.65 1.82 5.54
C LYS A 65 13.75 1.60 7.05
N ALA A 66 14.03 0.37 7.47
CA ALA A 66 14.37 0.12 8.86
C ALA A 66 15.66 0.88 9.25
N PRO A 67 15.72 1.49 10.45
CA PRO A 67 16.91 2.18 10.93
C PRO A 67 18.15 1.26 10.96
N THR A 68 19.34 1.83 10.75
CA THR A 68 20.60 1.08 10.85
C THR A 68 20.73 0.40 12.22
N GLY A 69 21.00 -0.91 12.22
CA GLY A 69 21.13 -1.72 13.43
C GLY A 69 19.81 -2.23 14.01
N MET A 70 18.68 -1.91 13.36
CA MET A 70 17.35 -2.42 13.71
C MET A 70 16.81 -3.27 12.56
N GLY A 71 16.35 -4.49 12.86
CA GLY A 71 15.65 -5.32 11.89
C GLY A 71 14.23 -4.82 11.66
N VAL A 72 13.67 -5.02 10.46
CA VAL A 72 12.31 -4.59 10.12
C VAL A 72 11.23 -5.23 11.00
N ARG A 73 11.51 -6.40 11.59
CA ARG A 73 10.61 -7.06 12.55
C ARG A 73 10.43 -6.26 13.84
N ASP A 74 11.44 -5.48 14.23
CA ASP A 74 11.43 -4.63 15.42
C ASP A 74 11.13 -3.16 15.07
N TYR A 75 10.97 -2.85 13.78
CA TYR A 75 10.70 -1.51 13.31
C TYR A 75 9.20 -1.23 13.27
N ASP A 76 8.78 -0.19 14.00
CA ASP A 76 7.40 0.24 14.09
C ASP A 76 6.94 1.11 12.90
N GLY A 77 7.87 1.54 12.04
CA GLY A 77 7.61 2.43 10.91
C GLY A 77 7.58 3.93 11.24
N SER A 78 8.15 4.36 12.37
CA SER A 78 8.20 5.76 12.81
C SER A 78 9.17 6.66 12.03
N GLY A 79 10.00 6.10 11.16
CA GLY A 79 10.90 6.84 10.29
C GLY A 79 10.23 7.36 9.01
N ASP A 80 11.07 7.82 8.08
CA ASP A 80 10.60 8.45 6.84
C ASP A 80 9.91 7.45 5.91
N TRP A 81 8.88 7.93 5.22
CA TRP A 81 8.14 7.19 4.19
C TRP A 81 8.28 7.89 2.84
N PHE A 82 8.46 7.12 1.78
CA PHE A 82 8.46 7.62 0.40
C PHE A 82 7.45 6.84 -0.45
N LYS A 83 6.68 7.56 -1.26
CA LYS A 83 5.70 6.96 -2.17
C LYS A 83 6.42 6.32 -3.35
N ILE A 84 6.04 5.08 -3.70
CA ILE A 84 6.62 4.35 -4.84
C ILE A 84 5.60 4.04 -5.95
N ALA A 85 4.30 4.06 -5.64
CA ALA A 85 3.26 3.86 -6.63
C ALA A 85 1.97 4.58 -6.25
N GLU A 86 1.20 4.94 -7.27
CA GLU A 86 -0.17 5.44 -7.18
C GLU A 86 -0.96 4.87 -8.36
N ILE A 87 -2.08 4.22 -8.07
CA ILE A 87 -3.04 3.73 -9.06
C ILE A 87 -4.34 4.48 -8.83
N GLY A 88 -4.72 5.33 -9.78
CA GLY A 88 -5.82 6.27 -9.64
C GLY A 88 -6.95 6.06 -10.64
N LEU A 89 -7.39 7.18 -11.23
CA LEU A 89 -8.44 7.20 -12.23
C LEU A 89 -7.93 6.78 -13.60
N ASN A 90 -8.74 5.96 -14.26
CA ASN A 90 -8.66 5.68 -15.68
C ASN A 90 -9.71 6.53 -16.41
N VAL A 91 -9.23 7.48 -17.20
CA VAL A 91 -10.08 8.36 -18.00
C VAL A 91 -9.88 8.02 -19.47
N THR A 92 -10.93 7.53 -20.10
CA THR A 92 -10.97 7.33 -21.56
C THR A 92 -11.69 8.51 -22.20
N TYR A 93 -11.07 9.12 -23.20
CA TYR A 93 -11.69 10.17 -24.00
C TYR A 93 -12.23 9.55 -25.29
N SER A 94 -13.43 9.95 -25.67
CA SER A 94 -13.99 9.63 -26.98
C SER A 94 -14.29 10.94 -27.72
N ALA A 95 -13.77 11.05 -28.94
CA ALA A 95 -14.04 12.17 -29.84
C ALA A 95 -15.30 11.95 -30.70
N LEU A 96 -15.98 10.80 -30.54
CA LEU A 96 -17.17 10.48 -31.31
C LEU A 96 -18.42 11.11 -30.67
N PRO A 97 -19.27 11.83 -31.44
CA PRO A 97 -20.55 12.32 -30.96
C PRO A 97 -21.40 11.16 -30.41
N GLY A 98 -21.88 11.29 -29.17
CA GLY A 98 -22.73 10.28 -28.52
C GLY A 98 -21.99 9.16 -27.78
N ASN A 99 -20.65 9.19 -27.72
CA ASN A 99 -19.88 8.32 -26.83
C ASN A 99 -19.14 9.20 -25.82
N GLU A 100 -19.75 9.40 -24.66
CA GLU A 100 -19.16 10.11 -23.53
C GLU A 100 -17.99 9.29 -22.98
N GLY A 101 -16.85 9.93 -22.74
CA GLY A 101 -15.69 9.27 -22.15
C GLY A 101 -16.04 8.56 -20.83
N LYS A 102 -15.33 7.47 -20.51
CA LYS A 102 -15.55 6.72 -19.26
C LYS A 102 -14.51 7.11 -18.22
N ILE A 103 -14.97 7.35 -17.01
CA ILE A 103 -14.14 7.52 -15.80
C ILE A 103 -14.34 6.28 -14.93
N SER A 104 -13.24 5.64 -14.54
CA SER A 104 -13.26 4.49 -13.62
C SER A 104 -12.05 4.51 -12.70
N TRP A 105 -12.12 3.79 -11.58
CA TRP A 105 -10.97 3.59 -10.70
C TRP A 105 -10.28 2.28 -11.07
N ASP A 106 -8.99 2.33 -11.39
CA ASP A 106 -8.26 1.18 -11.99
C ASP A 106 -8.19 -0.05 -11.08
N LEU A 107 -8.20 0.18 -9.76
CA LEU A 107 -8.23 -0.89 -8.76
C LEU A 107 -9.61 -1.48 -8.52
N ARG A 108 -10.69 -0.79 -8.91
CA ARG A 108 -12.04 -1.30 -8.69
C ARG A 108 -12.25 -2.60 -9.47
N GLY A 109 -12.67 -3.65 -8.79
CA GLY A 109 -12.85 -4.99 -9.39
C GLY A 109 -11.55 -5.79 -9.49
N ARG A 110 -10.41 -5.28 -9.01
CA ARG A 110 -9.15 -6.02 -8.94
C ARG A 110 -9.06 -6.76 -7.61
N TYR A 111 -8.48 -7.96 -7.61
CA TYR A 111 -8.18 -8.71 -6.40
C TYR A 111 -6.74 -8.52 -5.90
N GLU A 112 -5.89 -7.90 -6.73
CA GLU A 112 -4.48 -7.65 -6.45
C GLU A 112 -4.07 -6.21 -6.76
N PHE A 113 -3.20 -5.67 -5.91
CA PHE A 113 -2.49 -4.43 -6.13
C PHE A 113 -1.03 -4.76 -6.44
N MET A 114 -0.67 -4.63 -7.71
CA MET A 114 0.68 -4.88 -8.22
C MET A 114 1.52 -3.61 -8.17
N ILE A 115 2.72 -3.71 -7.61
CA ILE A 115 3.60 -2.59 -7.29
C ILE A 115 5.01 -2.92 -7.76
N ARG A 116 5.62 -2.02 -8.52
CA ARG A 116 7.03 -2.15 -8.91
C ARG A 116 7.91 -1.49 -7.87
N ILE A 117 8.85 -2.25 -7.30
CA ILE A 117 9.90 -1.70 -6.44
C ILE A 117 10.83 -0.87 -7.32
N PRO A 118 11.09 0.42 -7.01
CA PRO A 118 11.98 1.24 -7.84
C PRO A 118 13.36 0.60 -7.99
N GLU A 119 13.91 0.60 -9.21
CA GLU A 119 15.22 0.00 -9.53
C GLU A 119 16.37 0.61 -8.69
N ARG A 120 16.22 1.89 -8.31
CA ARG A 120 17.22 2.61 -7.51
C ARG A 120 17.02 2.45 -6.00
N THR A 121 16.06 1.67 -5.52
CA THR A 121 15.86 1.44 -4.08
C THR A 121 17.14 0.84 -3.48
N PRO A 122 17.75 1.46 -2.46
CA PRO A 122 18.94 0.91 -1.82
C PRO A 122 18.67 -0.44 -1.17
N PRO A 123 19.66 -1.36 -1.14
CA PRO A 123 19.52 -2.60 -0.41
C PRO A 123 19.26 -2.41 1.08
N GLY A 124 18.53 -3.36 1.68
CA GLY A 124 18.25 -3.45 3.12
C GLY A 124 16.78 -3.72 3.42
N GLU A 125 16.42 -3.70 4.70
CA GLU A 125 15.06 -4.04 5.11
C GLU A 125 14.12 -2.83 5.14
N TYR A 126 12.88 -3.03 4.70
CA TYR A 126 11.86 -2.00 4.58
C TYR A 126 10.49 -2.52 5.02
N LEU A 127 9.68 -1.63 5.56
CA LEU A 127 8.22 -1.78 5.52
C LEU A 127 7.72 -1.33 4.15
N LEU A 128 6.94 -2.19 3.49
CA LEU A 128 6.19 -1.88 2.28
C LEU A 128 4.72 -1.71 2.63
N ARG A 129 4.23 -0.48 2.63
CA ARG A 129 2.84 -0.12 2.95
C ARG A 129 2.02 -0.04 1.67
N VAL A 130 0.83 -0.61 1.70
CA VAL A 130 -0.24 -0.34 0.72
C VAL A 130 -1.43 0.29 1.41
N GLU A 131 -2.10 1.18 0.70
CA GLU A 131 -3.31 1.87 1.14
C GLU A 131 -4.30 1.94 -0.01
N HIS A 132 -5.55 1.54 0.23
CA HIS A 132 -6.68 1.86 -0.62
C HIS A 132 -7.60 2.84 0.10
N ILE A 133 -7.99 3.92 -0.57
CA ILE A 133 -8.81 4.98 0.00
C ILE A 133 -10.16 4.96 -0.68
N PHE A 134 -11.25 4.87 0.08
CA PHE A 134 -12.58 5.21 -0.43
C PHE A 134 -12.93 6.62 0.07
N PRO A 135 -12.85 7.64 -0.82
CA PRO A 135 -13.09 9.03 -0.44
C PRO A 135 -14.57 9.26 -0.11
N SER A 136 -14.81 10.04 0.94
CA SER A 136 -16.12 10.62 1.26
C SER A 136 -15.99 12.13 1.34
N SER A 137 -17.03 12.86 0.91
CA SER A 137 -17.12 14.32 1.09
C SER A 137 -17.52 14.70 2.52
N GLN A 138 -17.91 13.73 3.35
CA GLN A 138 -18.29 13.95 4.74
C GLN A 138 -17.08 13.84 5.67
N TRP A 139 -17.08 14.65 6.72
CA TRP A 139 -16.02 14.64 7.72
C TRP A 139 -15.92 13.27 8.40
N ASN A 140 -14.69 12.75 8.51
CA ASN A 140 -14.37 11.48 9.19
C ASN A 140 -15.10 10.24 8.63
N GLU A 141 -15.52 10.28 7.36
CA GLU A 141 -16.14 9.14 6.67
C GLU A 141 -15.28 8.57 5.54
N THR A 142 -14.13 9.19 5.24
CA THR A 142 -13.18 8.60 4.29
C THR A 142 -12.62 7.31 4.89
N GLN A 143 -12.67 6.24 4.11
CA GLN A 143 -12.31 4.91 4.55
C GLN A 143 -10.94 4.53 4.03
N PHE A 144 -10.07 4.12 4.95
CA PHE A 144 -8.70 3.71 4.66
C PHE A 144 -8.50 2.22 4.93
N TYR A 145 -7.95 1.52 3.95
CA TYR A 145 -7.60 0.11 4.02
C TYR A 145 -6.08 -0.01 3.88
N VAL A 146 -5.38 -0.12 5.00
CA VAL A 146 -3.91 -0.05 5.06
C VAL A 146 -3.33 -1.32 5.63
N ASN A 147 -2.26 -1.81 5.01
CA ASN A 147 -1.45 -2.92 5.53
C ASN A 147 0.02 -2.72 5.16
N CYS A 148 0.91 -3.30 5.96
CA CYS A 148 2.35 -3.38 5.66
C CYS A 148 2.79 -4.83 5.43
N ALA A 149 3.74 -5.01 4.52
CA ALA A 149 4.58 -6.20 4.43
C ALA A 149 6.02 -5.86 4.84
N GLN A 150 6.76 -6.86 5.31
CA GLN A 150 8.18 -6.75 5.60
C GLN A 150 8.97 -7.29 4.42
N ILE A 151 9.89 -6.49 3.88
CA ILE A 151 10.72 -6.89 2.76
C ILE A 151 12.19 -6.62 3.03
N ASN A 152 13.06 -7.45 2.44
CA ASN A 152 14.49 -7.20 2.33
C ASN A 152 14.83 -6.97 0.85
N VAL A 153 15.15 -5.73 0.50
CA VAL A 153 15.50 -5.34 -0.86
C VAL A 153 16.97 -5.71 -1.10
N VAL A 154 17.24 -6.44 -2.19
CA VAL A 154 18.58 -6.82 -2.64
C VAL A 154 18.84 -6.39 -4.09
N GLY A 155 20.06 -6.58 -4.57
CA GLY A 155 20.46 -6.25 -5.95
C GLY A 155 21.27 -4.95 -6.06
N PRO A 156 21.56 -4.49 -7.30
CA PRO A 156 22.50 -3.40 -7.58
C PRO A 156 21.94 -1.99 -7.29
N GLY A 157 20.76 -1.88 -6.67
CA GLY A 157 20.17 -0.61 -6.27
C GLY A 157 21.12 0.25 -5.41
N GLY A 158 20.86 1.55 -5.30
CA GLY A 158 21.79 2.45 -4.60
C GLY A 158 21.54 3.95 -4.76
N GLY A 159 20.37 4.36 -5.25
CA GLY A 159 19.99 5.77 -5.30
C GLY A 159 19.36 6.23 -3.98
N ARG A 160 19.64 7.45 -3.55
CA ARG A 160 18.96 8.04 -2.39
C ARG A 160 17.48 8.28 -2.73
N GLN A 161 16.58 7.65 -1.98
CA GLN A 161 15.14 7.91 -2.07
C GLN A 161 14.86 9.20 -1.29
N THR A 162 14.16 10.14 -1.90
CA THR A 162 13.71 11.37 -1.23
C THR A 162 12.21 11.27 -0.95
N PRO A 163 11.73 11.78 0.20
CA PRO A 163 10.30 11.98 0.44
C PRO A 163 9.62 12.80 -0.65
#